data_AF-A0A392VHD1-F1
#
_entry.id   AF-A0A392VHD1-F1
#
_cell.length_a   1.000
_cell.length_b   1.000
_cell.length_c   1.000
_cell.angle_alpha   90.00
_cell.angle_beta   90.00
_cell.angle_gamma   90.00
#
_symmetry.space_group_name_H-M   'P 1'
#
loop_
_entity.id
_entity.type
_entity.pdbx_description
1 polymer ?
#
loop_
_entity_poly.entity_id
_entity_poly.type
_entity_poly.pdbx_seq_one_letter_code
_entity_poly.pdbx_strand_id
1 'polypeptide(L)' 'MRCPDEHKVLLGGYVLHDEADHWWGYAKQRLEADGAIGAVITWARFKREFLTKY' A
#
# COMPACT_ATOMS: atom_id res chain seq x y z
N MET A 1 -31.24 -8.39 -10.66
CA MET A 1 -30.24 -7.57 -11.37
C MET A 1 -28.86 -8.02 -10.88
N ARG A 2 -28.12 -8.76 -11.70
CA ARG A 2 -26.80 -9.32 -11.32
C ARG A 2 -25.73 -8.35 -11.83
N CYS A 3 -24.84 -7.90 -10.95
CA CYS A 3 -23.72 -7.04 -11.36
C CYS A 3 -22.86 -7.79 -12.40
N PRO A 4 -22.60 -7.20 -13.59
CA PRO A 4 -21.71 -7.79 -14.60
C PRO A 4 -20.32 -8.05 -14.00
N ASP A 5 -19.67 -9.16 -14.39
CA ASP A 5 -18.38 -9.53 -13.82
C ASP A 5 -17.29 -8.49 -14.12
N GLU A 6 -17.39 -7.77 -15.25
CA GLU A 6 -16.54 -6.63 -15.58
C GLU A 6 -16.58 -5.53 -14.50
N HIS A 7 -17.76 -5.20 -13.98
CA HIS A 7 -17.90 -4.21 -12.91
C HIS A 7 -17.33 -4.71 -11.59
N LYS A 8 -17.41 -6.01 -11.30
CA LYS A 8 -16.81 -6.59 -10.10
C LYS A 8 -15.29 -6.57 -10.16
N VAL A 9 -14.71 -6.87 -11.33
CA VAL A 9 -13.26 -6.80 -11.56
C VAL A 9 -12.78 -5.36 -11.40
N LEU A 10 -13.50 -4.41 -12.01
CA LEU A 10 -13.19 -2.98 -11.89
C LEU A 10 -13.24 -2.52 -10.42
N LEU A 11 -14.31 -2.88 -9.71
CA LEU A 11 -14.47 -2.53 -8.29
C LEU A 11 -13.37 -3.16 -7.43
N GLY A 12 -13.03 -4.43 -7.68
CA GLY A 12 -11.94 -5.12 -7.00
C GLY A 12 -10.58 -4.43 -7.20
N GLY A 13 -10.29 -3.97 -8.43
CA GLY A 13 -9.10 -3.19 -8.73
C GLY A 13 -9.03 -1.88 -7.94
N TYR A 14 -10.14 -1.14 -7.86
CA TYR A 14 -10.20 0.09 -7.06
C TYR A 14 -10.01 -0.15 -5.58
N VAL A 15 -10.63 -1.21 -5.03
CA VAL A 15 -10.47 -1.55 -3.61
C VAL A 15 -9.02 -1.90 -3.29
N LEU A 16 -8.34 -2.69 -4.14
CA LEU A 16 -6.93 -3.03 -3.95
C LEU A 16 -6.03 -1.79 -4.03
N HIS A 17 -6.32 -0.88 -4.95
CA HIS A 17 -5.57 0.38 -5.07
C HIS A 17 -5.75 1.26 -3.83
N ASP A 18 -6.98 1.46 -3.37
CA ASP A 18 -7.28 2.25 -2.17
C ASP A 18 -6.63 1.65 -0.92
N GLU A 19 -6.70 0.32 -0.79
CA GLU A 19 -6.07 -0.38 0.34
C GLU A 19 -4.54 -0.24 0.32
N ALA A 20 -3.92 -0.35 -0.85
CA ALA A 20 -2.49 -0.18 -1.01
C ALA A 20 -2.05 1.27 -0.70
N ASP A 21 -2.81 2.27 -1.17
CA ASP A 21 -2.55 3.68 -0.88
C ASP A 21 -2.70 4.00 0.60
N HIS A 22 -3.78 3.52 1.23
CA HIS A 22 -4.03 3.70 2.65
C HIS A 22 -2.90 3.07 3.48
N TRP A 23 -2.55 1.82 3.18
CA TRP A 23 -1.46 1.14 3.85
C TRP A 23 -0.15 1.91 3.70
N TRP A 24 0.18 2.33 2.48
CA TRP A 24 1.45 2.99 2.20
C TRP A 24 1.58 4.30 2.96
N GLY A 25 0.49 5.09 3.09
CA GLY A 25 0.48 6.30 3.89
C GLY A 25 0.92 6.07 5.35
N TYR A 26 0.44 4.99 5.97
CA TYR A 26 0.81 4.63 7.33
C TYR A 26 2.23 4.03 7.42
N ALA A 27 2.59 3.14 6.51
CA ALA A 27 3.91 2.51 6.47
C ALA A 27 5.02 3.54 6.22
N LYS A 28 4.76 4.52 5.34
CA LYS A 28 5.69 5.61 5.03
C LYS A 28 5.99 6.46 6.26
N GLN A 29 4.97 6.89 7.01
CA GLN A 29 5.19 7.67 8.24
C GLN A 29 6.06 6.92 9.26
N ARG A 30 5.83 5.61 9.43
CA ARG A 30 6.65 4.78 10.33
C ARG A 30 8.09 4.65 9.85
N LEU A 31 8.29 4.41 8.56
CA LEU A 31 9.61 4.31 7.95
C LEU A 31 10.40 5.62 8.02
N GLU A 32 9.70 6.76 7.93
CA GLU A 32 10.29 8.09 8.09
C GLU A 32 10.59 8.40 9.57
N ALA A 33 9.75 7.97 10.51
CA ALA A 33 9.95 8.15 11.95
C ALA A 33 11.07 7.27 12.53
N ASP A 34 11.24 6.05 12.02
CA ASP A 34 12.32 5.13 12.40
C ASP A 34 13.68 5.50 11.75
N GLY A 35 13.74 6.63 11.04
CA GLY A 35 14.94 7.20 10.46
C GLY A 35 15.37 8.48 11.18
N ALA A 36 16.66 8.81 11.12
CA ALA A 36 17.09 10.17 11.42
C ALA A 36 16.40 11.16 10.45
N ILE A 37 16.24 12.42 10.86
CA ILE A 37 15.65 13.47 10.02
C ILE A 37 16.32 13.46 8.64
N GLY A 38 15.56 13.17 7.58
CA GLY A 38 16.06 13.10 6.20
C GLY A 38 16.51 11.70 5.72
N ALA A 39 16.26 10.64 6.49
CA ALA A 39 16.53 9.27 6.04
C ALA A 39 15.68 8.89 4.83
N VAL A 40 16.32 8.59 3.71
CA VAL A 40 15.66 8.13 2.49
C VAL A 40 15.10 6.71 2.69
N ILE A 41 13.85 6.50 2.31
CA ILE A 41 13.27 5.15 2.27
C ILE A 41 13.93 4.37 1.14
N THR A 42 14.81 3.44 1.50
CA THR A 42 15.44 2.55 0.53
C THR A 42 14.48 1.47 0.05
N TRP A 43 14.69 0.96 -1.16
CA TRP A 43 13.91 -0.15 -1.72
C TRP A 43 13.94 -1.40 -0.83
N ALA A 44 15.05 -1.65 -0.12
CA ALA A 44 15.16 -2.77 0.80
C ALA A 44 14.23 -2.63 2.02
N ARG A 45 14.10 -1.42 2.59
CA ARG A 45 13.16 -1.15 3.69
C ARG A 45 11.72 -1.24 3.23
N PHE A 46 11.40 -0.65 2.08
CA PHE A 46 10.08 -0.78 1.46
C PHE A 46 9.66 -2.25 1.32
N LYS A 47 10.50 -3.08 0.67
CA LYS A 47 10.16 -4.49 0.43
C LYS A 47 9.93 -5.28 1.72
N ARG A 48 10.69 -4.99 2.77
CA ARG A 48 10.52 -5.65 4.07
C ARG A 48 9.14 -5.35 4.66
N GLU A 49 8.74 -4.08 4.71
CA GLU A 49 7.42 -3.69 5.22
C GLU A 49 6.29 -4.25 4.34
N PHE A 50 6.44 -4.18 3.02
CA PHE A 50 5.46 -4.68 2.06
C PHE A 50 5.18 -6.18 2.29
N LEU A 51 6.24 -7.00 2.28
CA LEU A 51 6.15 -8.46 2.45
C LEU A 51 5.74 -8.91 3.87
N THR A 52 5.78 -7.99 4.85
CA THR A 52 5.32 -8.30 6.21
C THR A 52 3.80 -8.20 6.30
N LYS A 53 3.17 -7.37 5.46
CA LYS A 53 1.72 -7.17 5.45
C LYS A 53 1.01 -7.98 4.38
N TYR A 54 1.59 -8.06 3.18
CA TYR A 54 1.03 -8.70 1.98
C TYR A 54 1.88 -9.88 1.54
#